data_AF-A0AAU3Z5Y5-F1
#
_entry.id   AF-A0AAU3Z5Y5-F1
#
_cell.length_a   1.000
_cell.length_b   1.000
_cell.length_c   1.000
_cell.angle_alpha   90.00
_cell.angle_beta   90.00
_cell.angle_gamma   90.00
#
_symmetry.space_group_name_H-M   'P 1'
#
loop_
_entity.id
_entity.type
_entity.pdbx_description
1 polymer ?
#
loop_
_entity_poly.entity_id
_entity_poly.type
_entity_poly.pdbx_seq_one_letter_code
_entity_poly.pdbx_strand_id
1 'polypeptide(L)'
;MSSEGSSSGSGRLLTGVAWAVLLLGLWLWGRQITEGPEGSSGPKTGDVAAVGRPLGVTLPPAHDPLAGERPRRVQIPSVGINAPIVPRGLDAHGAVDPPPFEAPDEVGWFGGGTRPGAVGAALLVGHVDTNTRKAVFYGLSAVRPGQKVRVTGSDGSVSEFTIDDVQVFQRSHFNAKKVYGERVHGRAELRLITCGGSFDRTTRAYSANVVVSAYLTGVPKK
;
A
#
# COMPACT_ATOMS: atom_id res chain seq x y z
N MET A 1 90.88 14.28 7.14
CA MET A 1 89.89 13.23 6.86
C MET A 1 88.63 13.55 7.64
N SER A 2 87.52 13.63 6.89
CA SER A 2 86.11 13.45 7.26
C SER A 2 85.51 14.13 8.49
N SER A 3 84.50 14.98 8.24
CA SER A 3 83.14 14.72 8.76
C SER A 3 82.09 15.46 7.92
N GLU A 4 81.40 14.69 7.08
CA GLU A 4 80.01 14.88 6.61
C GLU A 4 79.05 14.98 7.83
N GLY A 5 77.81 15.43 7.78
CA GLY A 5 76.87 15.71 6.70
C GLY A 5 75.47 15.82 7.34
N SER A 6 74.66 16.74 6.83
CA SER A 6 73.30 17.07 7.27
C SER A 6 72.27 15.98 6.92
N SER A 7 71.25 15.76 7.75
CA SER A 7 69.83 15.80 7.30
C SER A 7 68.85 15.69 8.47
N SER A 8 67.91 16.63 8.56
CA SER A 8 66.68 16.52 9.35
C SER A 8 65.54 17.07 8.50
N GLY A 9 64.48 16.30 8.25
CA GLY A 9 63.29 16.86 7.59
C GLY A 9 62.33 15.92 6.86
N SER A 10 62.50 14.59 6.85
CA SER A 10 61.60 13.71 6.06
C SER A 10 60.49 13.02 6.86
N GLY A 11 60.55 12.98 8.20
CA GLY A 11 59.63 12.18 9.03
C GLY A 11 58.23 12.77 9.26
N ARG A 12 58.04 14.08 9.08
CA ARG A 12 56.76 14.76 9.34
C ARG A 12 55.88 14.94 8.11
N LEU A 13 56.46 14.88 6.91
CA LEU A 13 55.70 14.97 5.65
C LEU A 13 55.08 13.63 5.27
N LEU A 14 55.73 12.51 5.60
CA LEU A 14 55.23 11.17 5.25
C LEU A 14 54.00 10.73 6.07
N THR A 15 53.86 11.22 7.31
CA THR A 15 52.70 10.90 8.16
C THR A 15 51.46 11.67 7.75
N GLY A 16 51.59 12.93 7.31
CA GLY A 16 50.46 13.72 6.81
C GLY A 16 49.86 13.17 5.51
N VAL A 17 50.70 12.69 4.59
CA VAL A 17 50.26 12.08 3.31
C VAL A 17 49.53 10.76 3.54
N ALA A 18 50.01 9.93 4.48
CA ALA A 18 49.37 8.65 4.80
C ALA A 18 47.95 8.84 5.37
N TRP A 19 47.75 9.84 6.24
CA TRP A 19 46.42 10.18 6.77
C TRP A 19 45.49 10.78 5.72
N ALA A 20 46.00 11.59 4.80
CA ALA A 20 45.21 12.16 3.70
C ALA A 20 44.71 11.06 2.74
N VAL A 21 45.54 10.08 2.40
CA VAL A 21 45.14 8.95 1.53
C VAL A 21 44.14 8.04 2.23
N LEU A 22 44.28 7.79 3.54
CA LEU A 22 43.31 7.03 4.31
C LEU A 22 41.95 7.74 4.41
N LEU A 23 41.93 9.06 4.65
CA LEU A 23 40.69 9.83 4.70
C LEU A 23 40.02 9.96 3.32
N LEU A 24 40.80 10.09 2.24
CA LEU A 24 40.26 10.10 0.88
C LEU A 24 39.70 8.72 0.49
N GLY A 25 40.37 7.64 0.88
CA GLY A 25 39.89 6.26 0.69
C GLY A 25 38.59 5.99 1.46
N LEU A 26 38.50 6.45 2.72
CA LEU A 26 37.28 6.34 3.53
C LEU A 26 36.13 7.20 2.96
N TRP A 27 36.45 8.38 2.41
CA TRP A 27 35.48 9.26 1.76
C TRP A 27 34.97 8.71 0.42
N LEU A 28 35.84 8.08 -0.39
CA LEU A 28 35.47 7.41 -1.63
C LEU A 28 34.68 6.10 -1.37
N TRP A 29 35.03 5.34 -0.33
CA TRP A 29 34.26 4.17 0.10
C TRP A 29 32.90 4.56 0.69
N GLY A 30 32.84 5.68 1.43
CA GLY A 30 31.59 6.30 1.87
C GLY A 30 30.70 6.75 0.69
N ARG A 31 31.28 7.31 -0.38
CA ARG A 31 30.52 7.62 -1.61
C ARG A 31 29.94 6.38 -2.28
N GLN A 32 30.60 5.22 -2.26
CA GLN A 32 30.02 3.98 -2.78
C GLN A 32 28.84 3.43 -1.95
N ILE A 33 28.74 3.81 -0.68
CA ILE A 33 27.59 3.47 0.19
C ILE A 33 26.46 4.52 0.04
N THR A 34 26.78 5.72 -0.45
CA THR A 34 25.83 6.85 -0.58
C THR A 34 25.37 7.10 -2.03
N GLU A 35 26.11 6.61 -3.02
CA GLU A 35 25.79 6.63 -4.46
C GLU A 35 25.69 5.18 -4.94
N GLY A 36 24.59 4.52 -4.57
CA GLY A 36 24.17 3.29 -5.23
C GLY A 36 23.89 3.57 -6.72
N PRO A 37 24.02 2.56 -7.59
CA PRO A 37 23.84 2.73 -9.03
C PRO A 37 22.48 3.38 -9.33
N GLU A 38 22.52 4.44 -10.12
CA GLU A 38 21.34 5.00 -10.77
C GLU A 38 20.53 3.87 -11.39
N GLY A 39 19.33 3.62 -10.88
CA GLY A 39 18.45 2.60 -11.44
C GLY A 39 17.61 1.80 -10.45
N SER A 40 17.01 2.43 -9.44
CA SER A 40 15.66 2.03 -8.99
C SER A 40 15.09 3.11 -8.08
N SER A 41 14.56 4.17 -8.68
CA SER A 41 13.54 4.98 -8.01
C SER A 41 12.29 4.12 -7.84
N GLY A 42 12.29 3.27 -6.82
CA GLY A 42 11.05 2.70 -6.30
C GLY A 42 10.12 3.86 -5.92
N PRO A 43 8.81 3.76 -6.20
CA PRO A 43 7.90 4.86 -5.93
C PRO A 43 7.96 5.20 -4.44
N LYS A 44 8.40 6.42 -4.11
CA LYS A 44 8.25 6.96 -2.77
C LYS A 44 6.75 7.04 -2.49
N THR A 45 6.30 6.38 -1.44
CA THR A 45 4.89 6.32 -1.00
C THR A 45 4.26 7.71 -0.75
N GLY A 46 5.05 8.79 -0.77
CA GLY A 46 4.59 10.18 -0.68
C GLY A 46 4.12 10.82 -2.00
N ASP A 47 4.48 10.30 -3.18
CA ASP A 47 4.22 10.97 -4.46
C ASP A 47 2.95 10.49 -5.19
N VAL A 48 2.18 9.56 -4.59
CA VAL A 48 0.93 9.06 -5.21
C VAL A 48 -0.32 9.69 -4.58
N ALA A 49 -0.16 10.55 -3.58
CA ALA A 49 -1.25 11.05 -2.73
C ALA A 49 -1.75 12.44 -3.14
N ALA A 50 -2.09 12.64 -4.41
CA ALA A 50 -2.85 13.82 -4.85
C ALA A 50 -3.47 13.61 -6.24
N VAL A 51 -4.17 12.50 -6.46
CA VAL A 51 -5.01 12.39 -7.67
C VAL A 51 -6.42 11.98 -7.25
N GLY A 52 -7.21 12.97 -6.82
CA GLY A 52 -8.65 12.87 -7.07
C GLY A 52 -8.85 12.63 -8.58
N ARG A 53 -9.83 11.79 -8.96
CA ARG A 53 -10.14 11.35 -10.35
C ARG A 53 -9.16 11.90 -11.40
N PRO A 54 -8.16 11.13 -11.86
CA PRO A 54 -7.25 11.60 -12.90
C PRO A 54 -8.09 12.04 -14.10
N LEU A 55 -7.98 13.32 -14.47
CA LEU A 55 -8.58 13.85 -15.68
C LEU A 55 -7.99 13.06 -16.86
N GLY A 56 -8.83 12.26 -17.55
CA GLY A 56 -8.43 11.55 -18.77
C GLY A 56 -8.47 10.01 -18.74
N VAL A 57 -8.83 9.36 -17.62
CA VAL A 57 -9.11 7.91 -17.64
C VAL A 57 -10.59 7.68 -17.95
N THR A 58 -10.90 7.21 -19.15
CA THR A 58 -12.25 6.73 -19.50
C THR A 58 -12.52 5.43 -18.74
N LEU A 59 -13.44 5.49 -17.78
CA LEU A 59 -13.86 4.32 -17.01
C LEU A 59 -15.04 3.62 -17.71
N PRO A 60 -15.14 2.28 -17.63
CA PRO A 60 -16.25 1.53 -18.21
C PRO A 60 -17.60 1.90 -17.55
N PRO A 61 -18.74 1.72 -18.23
CA PRO A 61 -20.04 1.91 -17.60
C PRO A 61 -20.23 0.97 -16.41
N ALA A 62 -21.04 1.40 -15.44
CA ALA A 62 -21.42 0.54 -14.32
C ALA A 62 -22.30 -0.61 -14.82
N HIS A 63 -22.10 -1.79 -14.25
CA HIS A 63 -22.99 -2.94 -14.45
C HIS A 63 -24.12 -2.90 -13.43
N ASP A 64 -25.27 -3.45 -13.79
CA ASP A 64 -26.40 -3.59 -12.87
C ASP A 64 -26.02 -4.42 -11.64
N PRO A 65 -26.48 -4.04 -10.44
CA PRO A 65 -26.23 -4.83 -9.23
C PRO A 65 -26.70 -6.28 -9.36
N LEU A 66 -25.98 -7.17 -8.70
CA LEU A 66 -26.28 -8.59 -8.56
C LEU A 66 -26.99 -8.85 -7.22
N ALA A 67 -27.44 -10.08 -6.98
CA ALA A 67 -27.86 -10.50 -5.64
C ALA A 67 -26.68 -10.46 -4.63
N GLY A 68 -25.46 -10.67 -5.13
CA GLY A 68 -24.23 -10.76 -4.35
C GLY A 68 -24.10 -12.10 -3.60
N GLU A 69 -22.90 -12.64 -3.57
CA GLU A 69 -22.58 -13.92 -2.93
C GLU A 69 -21.63 -13.74 -1.75
N ARG A 70 -21.54 -14.74 -0.86
CA ARG A 70 -20.54 -14.69 0.22
C ARG A 70 -19.15 -14.69 -0.41
N PRO A 71 -18.33 -13.64 -0.18
CA PRO A 71 -17.03 -13.54 -0.83
C PRO A 71 -16.05 -14.55 -0.23
N ARG A 72 -15.25 -15.19 -1.08
CA ARG A 72 -14.23 -16.17 -0.69
C ARG A 72 -12.81 -15.75 -1.06
N ARG A 73 -12.66 -14.98 -2.13
CA ARG A 73 -11.33 -14.56 -2.62
C ARG A 73 -11.39 -13.19 -3.28
N VAL A 74 -10.37 -12.36 -3.05
CA VAL A 74 -10.15 -11.11 -3.78
C VAL A 74 -8.87 -11.21 -4.59
N GLN A 75 -8.89 -10.63 -5.80
CA GLN A 75 -7.73 -10.51 -6.66
C GLN A 75 -7.60 -9.09 -7.19
N ILE A 76 -6.39 -8.54 -7.15
CA ILE A 76 -6.03 -7.25 -7.75
C ILE A 76 -4.74 -7.47 -8.55
N PRO A 77 -4.87 -7.87 -9.83
CA PRO A 77 -3.71 -8.32 -10.62
C PRO A 77 -2.61 -7.26 -10.76
N SER A 78 -2.97 -5.97 -10.83
CA SER A 78 -2.02 -4.86 -11.02
C SER A 78 -1.00 -4.71 -9.89
N VAL A 79 -1.29 -5.25 -8.71
CA VAL A 79 -0.43 -5.18 -7.52
C VAL A 79 -0.17 -6.57 -6.92
N GLY A 80 -0.48 -7.64 -7.66
CA GLY A 80 -0.18 -9.02 -7.26
C GLY A 80 -1.02 -9.55 -6.10
N ILE A 81 -2.10 -8.87 -5.69
CA ILE A 81 -2.94 -9.32 -4.58
C ILE A 81 -3.81 -10.49 -5.04
N ASN A 82 -3.78 -11.58 -4.28
CA ASN A 82 -4.62 -12.74 -4.44
C ASN A 82 -4.79 -13.41 -3.08
N ALA A 83 -5.92 -13.17 -2.42
CA ALA A 83 -6.07 -13.46 -1.00
C ALA A 83 -7.44 -14.06 -0.65
N PRO A 84 -7.50 -15.01 0.29
CA PRO A 84 -8.76 -15.47 0.86
C PRO A 84 -9.47 -14.33 1.60
N ILE A 85 -10.80 -14.39 1.56
CA ILE A 85 -11.67 -13.45 2.28
C ILE A 85 -12.35 -14.17 3.44
N VAL A 86 -12.27 -13.60 4.63
CA VAL A 86 -12.90 -14.10 5.85
C VAL A 86 -13.95 -13.12 6.37
N PRO A 87 -15.11 -13.59 6.86
CA PRO A 87 -16.12 -12.70 7.43
C PRO A 87 -15.64 -12.12 8.76
N ARG A 88 -15.88 -10.82 8.95
CA ARG A 88 -15.53 -10.03 10.13
C ARG A 88 -16.72 -9.24 10.64
N GLY A 89 -16.68 -8.92 11.93
CA GLY A 89 -17.62 -8.01 12.59
C GLY A 89 -17.13 -6.57 12.59
N LEU A 90 -17.75 -5.77 13.46
CA LEU A 90 -17.23 -4.45 13.82
C LEU A 90 -16.49 -4.54 15.15
N ASP A 91 -15.51 -3.67 15.33
CA ASP A 91 -14.85 -3.44 16.62
C ASP A 91 -15.73 -2.56 17.54
N ALA A 92 -15.22 -2.29 18.75
CA ALA A 92 -15.91 -1.45 19.75
C ALA A 92 -16.16 0.00 19.29
N HIS A 93 -15.50 0.45 18.21
CA HIS A 93 -15.64 1.77 17.62
C HIS A 93 -16.52 1.78 16.37
N GLY A 94 -17.10 0.63 15.99
CA GLY A 94 -17.95 0.49 14.82
C GLY A 94 -17.18 0.45 13.50
N ALA A 95 -15.85 0.25 13.52
CA ALA A 95 -15.05 0.02 12.33
C ALA A 95 -14.99 -1.49 12.03
N VAL A 96 -14.79 -1.86 10.76
CA VAL A 96 -14.67 -3.27 10.39
C VAL A 96 -13.38 -3.83 11.00
N ASP A 97 -13.52 -4.89 11.80
CA ASP A 97 -12.41 -5.51 12.50
C ASP A 97 -11.52 -6.28 11.50
N PRO A 98 -10.23 -5.90 11.33
CA PRO A 98 -9.34 -6.56 10.38
C PRO A 98 -9.02 -8.00 10.78
N PRO A 99 -8.50 -8.82 9.85
CA PRO A 99 -7.94 -10.14 10.20
C PRO A 99 -6.89 -10.06 11.32
N PRO A 100 -6.69 -11.13 12.11
CA PRO A 100 -5.66 -11.15 13.14
C PRO A 100 -4.27 -10.96 12.50
N PHE A 101 -3.32 -10.39 13.24
CA PHE A 101 -1.96 -10.15 12.74
C PHE A 101 -1.20 -11.46 12.45
N GLU A 102 -1.66 -12.59 13.00
CA GLU A 102 -1.18 -13.94 12.71
C GLU A 102 -1.66 -14.46 11.35
N ALA A 103 -2.61 -13.78 10.70
CA ALA A 103 -3.13 -14.09 9.36
C ALA A 103 -2.91 -12.91 8.39
N PRO A 104 -1.66 -12.53 8.08
CA PRO A 104 -1.36 -11.30 7.33
C PRO A 104 -1.77 -11.35 5.86
N ASP A 105 -2.02 -12.55 5.33
CA ASP A 105 -2.35 -12.77 3.92
C ASP A 105 -3.86 -12.88 3.70
N GLU A 106 -4.68 -12.68 4.75
CA GLU A 106 -6.14 -12.70 4.68
C GLU A 106 -6.74 -11.30 4.54
N VAL A 107 -7.90 -11.22 3.91
CA VAL A 107 -8.74 -10.02 3.84
C VAL A 107 -10.01 -10.22 4.64
N GLY A 108 -10.35 -9.25 5.49
CA GLY A 108 -11.59 -9.23 6.23
C GLY A 108 -12.72 -8.60 5.41
N TRP A 109 -13.88 -9.24 5.34
CA TRP A 109 -15.11 -8.64 4.81
C TRP A 109 -16.09 -8.35 5.94
N PHE A 110 -16.74 -7.19 5.94
CA PHE A 110 -17.80 -6.91 6.91
C PHE A 110 -19.04 -7.77 6.64
N GLY A 111 -19.19 -8.87 7.38
CA GLY A 111 -20.17 -9.91 7.11
C GLY A 111 -21.63 -9.50 7.39
N GLY A 112 -21.83 -8.47 8.20
CA GLY A 112 -23.15 -7.87 8.46
C GLY A 112 -23.58 -6.82 7.44
N GLY A 113 -22.73 -6.50 6.45
CA GLY A 113 -22.97 -5.47 5.45
C GLY A 113 -23.32 -6.00 4.06
N THR A 114 -23.13 -5.14 3.06
CA THR A 114 -23.38 -5.47 1.65
C THR A 114 -22.44 -6.57 1.16
N ARG A 115 -22.99 -7.56 0.45
CA ARG A 115 -22.22 -8.56 -0.28
C ARG A 115 -21.61 -7.94 -1.53
N PRO A 116 -20.34 -8.22 -1.88
CA PRO A 116 -19.76 -7.75 -3.12
C PRO A 116 -20.64 -8.08 -4.33
N GLY A 117 -20.98 -7.04 -5.10
CA GLY A 117 -21.82 -7.13 -6.30
C GLY A 117 -23.26 -6.72 -6.05
N ALA A 118 -23.73 -6.72 -4.80
CA ALA A 118 -25.06 -6.22 -4.44
C ALA A 118 -25.09 -4.68 -4.35
N VAL A 119 -26.30 -4.12 -4.35
CA VAL A 119 -26.53 -2.68 -4.17
C VAL A 119 -25.90 -2.19 -2.85
N GLY A 120 -25.18 -1.08 -2.92
CA GLY A 120 -24.48 -0.48 -1.79
C GLY A 120 -22.99 -0.81 -1.77
N ALA A 121 -22.32 -0.43 -0.66
CA ALA A 121 -20.87 -0.57 -0.52
C ALA A 121 -20.48 -1.81 0.30
N ALA A 122 -19.84 -2.78 -0.35
CA ALA A 122 -19.17 -3.88 0.35
C ALA A 122 -17.80 -3.42 0.87
N LEU A 123 -17.47 -3.79 2.11
CA LEU A 123 -16.24 -3.34 2.80
C LEU A 123 -15.25 -4.48 2.98
N LEU A 124 -14.05 -4.31 2.45
CA LEU A 124 -12.91 -5.19 2.62
C LEU A 124 -11.77 -4.47 3.36
N VAL A 125 -11.24 -5.08 4.40
CA VAL A 125 -10.14 -4.56 5.24
C VAL A 125 -8.98 -5.54 5.26
N GLY A 126 -7.76 -5.02 5.34
CA GLY A 126 -6.56 -5.84 5.44
C GLY A 126 -5.38 -5.01 5.93
N HIS A 127 -4.35 -5.69 6.45
CA HIS A 127 -3.16 -5.03 6.96
C HIS A 127 -2.23 -4.60 5.81
N VAL A 128 -1.53 -3.48 6.02
CA VAL A 128 -0.43 -3.05 5.15
C VAL A 128 0.82 -3.89 5.43
N ASP A 129 1.13 -4.11 6.71
CA ASP A 129 2.23 -4.95 7.18
C ASP A 129 1.98 -5.48 8.60
N THR A 130 2.91 -6.30 9.06
CA THR A 130 3.05 -6.75 10.45
C THR A 130 4.39 -6.27 10.98
N ASN A 131 4.67 -6.57 12.26
CA ASN A 131 5.97 -6.27 12.87
C ASN A 131 7.16 -6.94 12.14
N THR A 132 6.94 -7.96 11.32
CA THR A 132 8.01 -8.78 10.72
C THR A 132 7.98 -8.79 9.20
N ARG A 133 6.84 -8.50 8.56
CA ARG A 133 6.72 -8.61 7.10
C ARG A 133 5.58 -7.78 6.53
N LYS A 134 5.62 -7.58 5.22
CA LYS A 134 4.51 -7.05 4.42
C LYS A 134 3.28 -7.97 4.55
N ALA A 135 2.09 -7.36 4.55
CA ALA A 135 0.81 -8.05 4.63
C ALA A 135 0.02 -7.86 3.32
N VAL A 136 -1.20 -8.41 3.28
CA VAL A 136 -2.02 -8.56 2.07
C VAL A 136 -2.24 -7.27 1.29
N PHE A 137 -2.37 -6.13 1.98
CA PHE A 137 -2.65 -4.83 1.37
C PHE A 137 -1.44 -3.90 1.34
N TYR A 138 -0.22 -4.44 1.49
CA TYR A 138 1.01 -3.66 1.38
C TYR A 138 1.07 -2.82 0.09
N GLY A 139 0.68 -3.42 -1.04
CA GLY A 139 0.70 -2.77 -2.35
C GLY A 139 -0.56 -1.97 -2.69
N LEU A 140 -1.56 -1.90 -1.80
CA LEU A 140 -2.88 -1.37 -2.16
C LEU A 140 -2.84 0.12 -2.54
N SER A 141 -1.93 0.92 -1.95
CA SER A 141 -1.77 2.34 -2.30
C SER A 141 -1.21 2.60 -3.70
N ALA A 142 -0.65 1.57 -4.35
CA ALA A 142 -0.07 1.68 -5.69
C ALA A 142 -1.08 1.45 -6.82
N VAL A 143 -2.33 1.07 -6.49
CA VAL A 143 -3.37 0.89 -7.51
C VAL A 143 -3.77 2.22 -8.12
N ARG A 144 -4.36 2.17 -9.32
CA ARG A 144 -4.81 3.35 -10.07
C ARG A 144 -6.23 3.18 -10.59
N PRO A 145 -6.99 4.27 -10.78
CA PRO A 145 -8.27 4.22 -11.47
C PRO A 145 -8.17 3.51 -12.83
N GLY A 146 -9.21 2.72 -13.16
CA GLY A 146 -9.25 1.85 -14.35
C GLY A 146 -8.74 0.42 -14.10
N GLN A 147 -7.96 0.19 -13.04
CA GLN A 147 -7.51 -1.16 -12.68
C GLN A 147 -8.64 -2.01 -12.08
N LYS A 148 -8.49 -3.33 -12.20
CA LYS A 148 -9.54 -4.31 -11.87
C LYS A 148 -9.36 -4.92 -10.48
N VAL A 149 -10.49 -5.11 -9.81
CA VAL A 149 -10.62 -5.94 -8.61
C VAL A 149 -11.62 -7.04 -8.92
N ARG A 150 -11.24 -8.29 -8.67
CA ARG A 150 -12.14 -9.44 -8.85
C ARG A 150 -12.45 -10.05 -7.50
N VAL A 151 -13.74 -10.28 -7.24
CA VAL A 151 -14.19 -10.98 -6.04
C VAL A 151 -14.88 -12.26 -6.45
N THR A 152 -14.36 -13.39 -5.99
CA THR A 152 -14.96 -14.72 -6.20
C THR A 152 -15.91 -15.04 -5.06
N GLY A 153 -17.16 -15.35 -5.40
CA GLY A 153 -18.21 -15.76 -4.47
C GLY A 153 -18.14 -17.23 -4.07
N SER A 154 -19.02 -17.64 -3.15
CA SER A 154 -19.09 -19.01 -2.64
C SER A 154 -19.56 -20.05 -3.65
N ASP A 155 -20.31 -19.63 -4.65
CA ASP A 155 -20.78 -20.41 -5.80
C ASP A 155 -19.75 -20.44 -6.97
N GLY A 156 -18.60 -19.79 -6.76
CA GLY A 156 -17.55 -19.61 -7.77
C GLY A 156 -17.87 -18.55 -8.83
N SER A 157 -18.98 -17.80 -8.71
CA SER A 157 -19.22 -16.62 -9.55
C SER A 157 -18.14 -15.55 -9.29
N VAL A 158 -17.88 -14.72 -10.29
CA VAL A 158 -16.88 -13.64 -10.19
C VAL A 158 -17.56 -12.31 -10.46
N SER A 159 -17.46 -11.41 -9.48
CA SER A 159 -17.81 -10.00 -9.66
C SER A 159 -16.55 -9.21 -10.00
N GLU A 160 -16.52 -8.55 -11.16
CA GLU A 160 -15.42 -7.68 -11.59
C GLU A 160 -15.75 -6.21 -11.38
N PHE A 161 -14.95 -5.55 -10.56
CA PHE A 161 -15.03 -4.15 -10.23
C PHE A 161 -13.90 -3.38 -10.92
N THR A 162 -14.18 -2.12 -11.25
CA THR A 162 -13.15 -1.17 -11.72
C THR A 162 -12.94 -0.11 -10.66
N ILE A 163 -11.67 0.14 -10.32
CA ILE A 163 -11.27 1.18 -9.39
C ILE A 163 -11.59 2.54 -10.02
N ASP A 164 -12.34 3.39 -9.32
CA ASP A 164 -12.64 4.76 -9.76
C ASP A 164 -11.90 5.83 -8.97
N ASP A 165 -11.38 5.48 -7.78
CA ASP A 165 -10.81 6.46 -6.88
C ASP A 165 -9.93 5.83 -5.79
N VAL A 166 -8.87 6.54 -5.39
CA VAL A 166 -7.95 6.16 -4.32
C VAL A 166 -7.74 7.38 -3.43
N GLN A 167 -8.20 7.30 -2.17
CA GLN A 167 -8.11 8.39 -1.21
C GLN A 167 -7.30 8.00 0.01
N VAL A 168 -6.59 8.97 0.58
CA VAL A 168 -5.89 8.84 1.86
C VAL A 168 -6.60 9.71 2.89
N PHE A 169 -7.08 9.09 3.97
CA PHE A 169 -7.77 9.77 5.06
C PHE A 169 -6.91 9.74 6.32
N GLN A 170 -6.57 10.92 6.85
CA GLN A 170 -5.91 10.99 8.15
C GLN A 170 -6.82 10.43 9.24
N ARG A 171 -6.24 9.67 10.17
CA ARG A 171 -7.00 9.04 11.27
C ARG A 171 -7.73 10.05 12.15
N SER A 172 -7.11 11.20 12.41
CA SER A 172 -7.68 12.30 13.22
C SER A 172 -9.00 12.85 12.66
N HIS A 173 -9.28 12.66 11.37
CA HIS A 173 -10.47 13.17 10.69
C HIS A 173 -11.28 12.05 10.02
N PHE A 174 -11.17 10.81 10.53
CA PHE A 174 -11.85 9.66 9.94
C PHE A 174 -13.37 9.76 10.12
N ASN A 175 -14.08 10.08 9.04
CA ASN A 175 -15.54 10.05 9.01
C ASN A 175 -16.03 8.74 8.37
N ALA A 176 -16.43 7.79 9.21
CA ALA A 176 -16.89 6.47 8.79
C ALA A 176 -18.02 6.53 7.75
N LYS A 177 -18.98 7.46 7.90
CA LYS A 177 -20.09 7.61 6.94
C LYS A 177 -19.59 8.00 5.54
N LYS A 178 -18.59 8.88 5.46
CA LYS A 178 -17.99 9.30 4.19
C LYS A 178 -17.15 8.19 3.55
N VAL A 179 -16.50 7.37 4.37
CA VAL A 179 -15.59 6.32 3.90
C VAL A 179 -16.33 5.04 3.50
N TYR A 180 -17.29 4.63 4.33
CA TYR A 180 -18.03 3.37 4.17
C TYR A 180 -19.36 3.53 3.42
N GLY A 181 -19.85 4.75 3.28
CA GLY A 181 -21.10 5.02 2.59
C GLY A 181 -21.06 4.70 1.10
N GLU A 182 -22.23 4.32 0.59
CA GLU A 182 -22.54 4.35 -0.84
C GLU A 182 -22.36 5.77 -1.38
N ARG A 183 -21.61 5.90 -2.48
CA ARG A 183 -21.37 7.20 -3.14
C ARG A 183 -22.39 7.49 -4.22
N VAL A 184 -22.87 6.46 -4.92
CA VAL A 184 -23.86 6.57 -5.99
C VAL A 184 -25.01 5.63 -5.66
N HIS A 185 -26.19 6.21 -5.45
CA HIS A 185 -27.39 5.45 -5.10
C HIS A 185 -27.75 4.39 -6.14
N GLY A 186 -28.03 3.17 -5.68
CA GLY A 186 -28.42 2.03 -6.51
C GLY A 186 -27.23 1.33 -7.17
N ARG A 187 -25.99 1.70 -6.85
CA ARG A 187 -24.79 1.13 -7.49
C ARG A 187 -24.20 0.03 -6.61
N ALA A 188 -23.65 -1.00 -7.26
CA ALA A 188 -22.84 -2.01 -6.57
C ALA A 188 -21.41 -1.48 -6.42
N GLU A 189 -21.01 -1.19 -5.18
CA GLU A 189 -19.73 -0.56 -4.84
C GLU A 189 -18.88 -1.45 -3.95
N LEU A 190 -17.56 -1.26 -4.04
CA LEU A 190 -16.56 -1.94 -3.23
C LEU A 190 -15.62 -0.91 -2.62
N ARG A 191 -15.27 -1.11 -1.34
CA ARG A 191 -14.24 -0.37 -0.63
C ARG A 191 -13.18 -1.34 -0.15
N LEU A 192 -11.93 -1.10 -0.53
CA LEU A 192 -10.77 -1.78 0.06
C LEU A 192 -10.01 -0.79 0.92
N ILE A 193 -9.79 -1.16 2.17
CA ILE A 193 -9.27 -0.25 3.19
C ILE A 193 -8.05 -0.89 3.86
N THR A 194 -6.98 -0.10 4.00
CA THR A 194 -5.78 -0.49 4.74
C THR A 194 -5.23 0.70 5.51
N CYS A 195 -4.37 0.43 6.49
CA CYS A 195 -3.55 1.45 7.14
C CYS A 195 -2.58 2.09 6.13
N GLY A 196 -2.29 3.38 6.29
CA GLY A 196 -1.37 4.13 5.43
C GLY A 196 -0.81 5.38 6.09
N GLY A 197 -0.13 6.21 5.30
CA GLY A 197 0.61 7.35 5.85
C GLY A 197 1.88 6.91 6.59
N SER A 198 2.38 7.78 7.47
CA SER A 198 3.59 7.52 8.24
C SER A 198 3.28 6.64 9.47
N PHE A 199 4.19 5.73 9.78
CA PHE A 199 4.13 4.95 11.02
C PHE A 199 4.73 5.76 12.18
N ASP A 200 3.93 6.05 13.19
CA ASP A 200 4.38 6.62 14.45
C ASP A 200 4.85 5.49 15.38
N ARG A 201 6.16 5.49 15.69
CA ARG A 201 6.80 4.48 16.55
C ARG A 201 6.39 4.59 18.02
N THR A 202 5.94 5.76 18.46
CA THR A 202 5.53 6.03 19.84
C THR A 202 4.17 5.40 20.12
N THR A 203 3.21 5.67 19.24
CA THR A 203 1.84 5.13 19.34
C THR A 203 1.67 3.77 18.67
N ARG A 204 2.70 3.29 17.95
CA ARG A 204 2.70 2.07 17.12
C ARG A 204 1.53 2.03 16.14
N ALA A 205 1.26 3.18 15.51
CA ALA A 205 0.10 3.37 14.67
C ALA A 205 0.45 4.12 13.38
N TYR A 206 -0.27 3.78 12.32
CA TYR A 206 -0.27 4.53 11.07
C TYR A 206 -1.11 5.81 11.17
N SER A 207 -0.64 6.90 10.54
CA SER A 207 -1.30 8.20 10.63
C SER A 207 -2.55 8.34 9.75
N ALA A 208 -2.76 7.43 8.79
CA ALA A 208 -3.86 7.50 7.84
C ALA A 208 -4.41 6.12 7.48
N ASN A 209 -5.51 6.12 6.73
CA ASN A 209 -6.06 4.96 6.03
C ASN A 209 -6.07 5.24 4.53
N VAL A 210 -5.70 4.24 3.72
CA VAL A 210 -5.91 4.27 2.27
C VAL A 210 -7.25 3.60 1.99
N VAL A 211 -8.09 4.25 1.18
CA VAL A 211 -9.40 3.78 0.78
C VAL A 211 -9.46 3.76 -0.74
N VAL A 212 -9.46 2.55 -1.29
CA VAL A 212 -9.67 2.30 -2.71
C VAL A 212 -11.16 2.07 -2.93
N SER A 213 -11.75 2.89 -3.80
CA SER A 213 -13.13 2.76 -4.23
C SER A 213 -13.19 2.13 -5.61
N ALA A 214 -14.12 1.20 -5.77
CA ALA A 214 -14.41 0.55 -7.03
C ALA A 214 -15.92 0.32 -7.17
N TYR A 215 -16.38 0.08 -8.40
CA TYR A 215 -17.78 -0.22 -8.70
C TYR A 215 -17.87 -1.38 -9.68
N LEU A 216 -18.99 -2.11 -9.64
CA LEU A 216 -19.21 -3.29 -10.47
C LEU A 216 -19.26 -2.88 -11.95
N THR A 217 -18.52 -3.62 -12.76
CA THR A 217 -18.37 -3.34 -14.20
C THR A 217 -18.50 -4.57 -15.07
N GLY A 218 -18.54 -5.77 -14.47
CA GLY A 218 -18.78 -6.98 -15.22
C GLY A 218 -18.89 -8.22 -14.35
N VAL A 219 -19.34 -9.29 -15.00
CA VAL A 219 -19.44 -10.64 -14.44
C VAL A 219 -18.75 -11.58 -15.42
N PRO A 220 -17.42 -11.78 -15.29
CA PRO A 220 -16.68 -12.65 -16.21
C PRO A 220 -17.30 -14.04 -16.25
N LYS A 221 -17.43 -14.59 -17.46
CA LYS A 221 -17.87 -15.99 -17.63
C LYS A 221 -16.79 -16.92 -17.05
N LYS A 222 -17.25 -18.00 -16.40
CA LYS A 222 -16.38 -19.09 -15.95
C LYS A 222 -15.65 -19.74 -17.13
#